data_AF-A0A8J9RA79-F1
#
_entry.id   AF-A0A8J9RA79-F1
#
_cell.length_a   1.000
_cell.length_b   1.000
_cell.length_c   1.000
_cell.angle_alpha   90.00
_cell.angle_beta   90.00
_cell.angle_gamma   90.00
#
_symmetry.space_group_name_H-M   'P 1'
#
loop_
_entity.id
_entity.type
_entity.pdbx_description
1 polymer ?
#
loop_
_entity_poly.entity_id
_entity_poly.type
_entity_poly.pdbx_seq_one_letter_code
_entity_poly.pdbx_strand_id
1 'polypeptide(L)'
;MAGFNWFLIVVTVVVAALAVLTALYLLVHYMHPEDKNQAWFPKVVVITGITLAIWTVLLFPLDAANRKACSPDVPVSYCTLTIPTLQLWLACFIANAVLTFVAIPFAMFYYEADSDWTTGQRWMHALLWEAATVVTFGMILGICYALVGYVEYPVAPLSSGFSPMAALHGNSTLVDTCARPGTGPANTVYAGRLCDAINGDLTPQIWKLRCSFPVYIIAMSATAGWLLFMVFAGVGFVALPLDLIRDFIGRPKATITHSEYIKRAKGLGTRAKAIKADVPSDVVDTLKKEERAEGRTRKWRGAFRRIQQQLLDLEADSKALELVFPQASQ
;
A
#
# COMPACT_ATOMS: atom_id res chain seq x y z
N MET A 1 30.83 28.36 7.28
CA MET A 1 30.28 27.02 7.51
C MET A 1 29.02 26.88 6.66
N ALA A 2 29.20 26.67 5.37
CA ALA A 2 28.14 26.49 4.40
C ALA A 2 28.18 25.03 3.92
N GLY A 3 27.03 24.40 3.66
CA GLY A 3 26.97 23.09 3.01
C GLY A 3 26.36 21.90 3.76
N PHE A 4 25.77 22.08 4.94
CA PHE A 4 25.19 20.94 5.67
C PHE A 4 23.66 20.97 5.60
N ASN A 5 23.03 20.07 4.83
CA ASN A 5 21.59 19.81 4.88
C ASN A 5 21.20 19.05 6.18
N TRP A 6 21.84 19.37 7.30
CA TRP A 6 21.57 18.74 8.60
C TRP A 6 20.11 18.92 9.01
N PHE A 7 19.54 20.09 8.68
CA PHE A 7 18.15 20.42 8.95
C PHE A 7 17.22 19.41 8.28
N LEU A 8 17.44 19.10 7.00
CA LEU A 8 16.62 18.12 6.26
C LEU A 8 16.71 16.74 6.89
N ILE A 9 17.92 16.32 7.30
CA ILE A 9 18.15 15.03 7.96
C ILE A 9 17.41 14.96 9.31
N VAL A 10 17.56 15.99 10.15
CA VAL A 10 16.90 16.05 11.46
C VAL A 10 15.38 16.03 11.30
N VAL A 11 14.83 16.84 10.39
CA VAL A 11 13.39 16.84 10.10
C VAL A 11 12.93 15.47 9.62
N THR A 12 13.70 14.81 8.74
CA THR A 12 13.38 13.46 8.26
C THR A 12 13.32 12.45 9.39
N VAL A 13 14.29 12.45 10.30
CA VAL A 13 14.32 11.54 11.46
C VAL A 13 13.16 11.80 12.42
N VAL A 14 12.88 13.07 12.74
CA VAL A 14 11.78 13.45 13.62
C VAL A 14 10.43 13.03 13.03
N VAL A 15 10.20 13.35 11.75
CA VAL A 15 8.95 12.99 11.06
C VAL A 15 8.80 11.47 10.93
N ALA A 16 9.90 10.74 10.66
CA ALA A 16 9.87 9.28 10.60
C ALA A 16 9.50 8.66 11.96
N ALA A 17 10.02 9.19 13.07
CA ALA A 17 9.65 8.75 14.42
C ALA A 17 8.19 9.08 14.77
N LEU A 18 7.71 10.27 14.40
CA LEU A 18 6.31 10.66 14.56
C LEU A 18 5.37 9.72 13.80
N ALA A 19 5.75 9.25 12.61
CA ALA A 19 4.97 8.28 11.85
C ALA A 19 4.82 6.94 12.61
N VAL A 20 5.89 6.45 13.24
CA VAL A 20 5.85 5.23 14.07
C VAL A 20 4.94 5.43 15.28
N LEU A 21 5.05 6.58 15.97
CA LEU A 21 4.19 6.90 17.12
C LEU A 21 2.71 6.99 16.71
N THR A 22 2.43 7.55 15.53
CA THR A 22 1.08 7.64 14.97
C THR A 22 0.54 6.24 14.66
N ALA A 23 1.34 5.36 14.05
CA ALA A 23 0.95 3.98 13.80
C ALA A 23 0.65 3.21 15.09
N LEU A 24 1.46 3.39 16.14
CA LEU A 24 1.25 2.80 17.45
C LEU A 24 -0.05 3.32 18.10
N TYR A 25 -0.27 4.64 18.05
CA TYR A 25 -1.49 5.26 18.58
C TYR A 25 -2.74 4.71 17.89
N LEU A 26 -2.74 4.62 16.56
CA LEU A 26 -3.86 4.06 15.80
C LEU A 26 -4.15 2.62 16.21
N LEU A 27 -3.11 1.79 16.36
CA LEU A 27 -3.30 0.40 16.79
C LEU A 27 -3.90 0.34 18.19
N VAL A 28 -3.36 1.08 19.17
CA VAL A 28 -3.85 1.03 20.56
C VAL A 28 -5.29 1.55 20.67
N HIS A 29 -5.65 2.59 19.90
CA HIS A 29 -6.97 3.19 19.94
C HIS A 29 -8.05 2.29 19.31
N TYR A 30 -7.74 1.63 18.18
CA TYR A 30 -8.70 0.79 17.46
C TYR A 30 -8.62 -0.71 17.83
N MET A 31 -7.73 -1.08 18.76
CA MET A 31 -7.64 -2.47 19.25
C MET A 31 -8.83 -2.81 20.15
N HIS A 32 -9.43 -3.98 19.89
CA HIS A 32 -10.52 -4.51 20.71
C HIS A 32 -10.02 -4.81 22.14
N PRO A 33 -10.82 -4.54 23.20
CA PRO A 33 -10.39 -4.77 24.58
C PRO A 33 -9.99 -6.22 24.89
N GLU A 34 -10.65 -7.19 24.27
CA GLU A 34 -10.32 -8.63 24.40
C GLU A 34 -8.95 -9.00 23.79
N ASP A 35 -8.41 -8.18 22.89
CA ASP A 35 -7.15 -8.47 22.19
C ASP A 35 -5.94 -7.77 22.84
N LYS A 36 -6.08 -7.09 23.99
CA LYS A 36 -5.00 -6.26 24.57
C LYS A 36 -3.63 -6.96 24.70
N ASN A 37 -3.62 -8.22 25.14
CA ASN A 37 -2.39 -8.98 25.43
C ASN A 37 -2.22 -10.25 24.60
N GLN A 38 -3.01 -10.43 23.53
CA GLN A 38 -2.89 -11.59 22.64
C GLN A 38 -2.25 -11.20 21.31
N ALA A 39 -1.74 -12.18 20.57
CA ALA A 39 -1.21 -12.07 19.21
C ALA A 39 -0.28 -10.86 18.94
N TRP A 40 0.94 -10.88 19.49
CA TRP A 40 1.93 -9.79 19.30
C TRP A 40 2.48 -9.69 17.87
N PHE A 41 2.59 -10.81 17.15
CA PHE A 41 3.21 -10.84 15.82
C PHE A 41 2.41 -10.05 14.76
N PRO A 42 1.09 -10.23 14.59
CA PRO A 42 0.27 -9.43 13.67
C PRO A 42 0.30 -7.95 14.01
N LYS A 43 0.36 -7.59 15.30
CA LYS A 43 0.45 -6.19 15.72
C LYS A 43 1.73 -5.53 15.22
N VAL A 44 2.86 -6.24 15.27
CA VAL A 44 4.13 -5.74 14.70
C VAL A 44 4.01 -5.59 13.19
N VAL A 45 3.42 -6.57 12.49
CA VAL A 45 3.19 -6.50 11.03
C VAL A 45 2.28 -5.31 10.65
N VAL A 46 1.23 -5.05 11.43
CA VAL A 46 0.33 -3.91 11.22
C VAL A 46 1.02 -2.58 11.47
N ILE A 47 1.77 -2.43 12.58
CA ILE A 47 2.50 -1.20 12.89
C ILE A 47 3.54 -0.91 11.80
N THR A 48 4.30 -1.91 11.39
CA THR A 48 5.30 -1.77 10.32
C THR A 48 4.65 -1.46 8.98
N GLY A 49 3.52 -2.07 8.65
CA GLY A 49 2.76 -1.77 7.43
C GLY A 49 2.22 -0.35 7.37
N ILE A 50 1.58 0.13 8.44
CA ILE A 50 1.08 1.52 8.51
C ILE A 50 2.26 2.51 8.44
N THR A 51 3.34 2.22 9.17
CA THR A 51 4.54 3.07 9.16
C THR A 51 5.16 3.17 7.77
N LEU A 52 5.35 2.04 7.08
CA LEU A 52 5.90 2.00 5.72
C LEU A 52 5.00 2.74 4.72
N ALA A 53 3.68 2.61 4.85
CA ALA A 53 2.72 3.34 4.01
C ALA A 53 2.81 4.86 4.21
N ILE A 54 3.02 5.32 5.45
CA ILE A 54 3.22 6.76 5.72
C ILE A 54 4.57 7.22 5.15
N TRP A 55 5.64 6.44 5.33
CA TRP A 55 6.98 6.77 4.84
C TRP A 55 7.05 6.86 3.30
N THR A 56 6.37 5.97 2.56
CA THR A 56 6.35 6.03 1.09
C THR A 56 5.70 7.32 0.56
N VAL A 57 4.67 7.83 1.24
CA VAL A 57 4.05 9.12 0.88
C VAL A 57 4.98 10.28 1.21
N LEU A 58 5.65 10.25 2.36
CA LEU A 58 6.57 11.31 2.80
C LEU A 58 7.91 11.33 2.03
N LEU A 59 8.27 10.24 1.37
CA LEU A 59 9.44 10.16 0.49
C LEU A 59 9.34 11.11 -0.72
N PHE A 60 8.14 11.39 -1.21
CA PHE A 60 7.92 12.32 -2.33
C PHE A 60 8.38 13.76 -2.02
N PRO A 61 7.82 14.43 -0.99
CA PRO A 61 8.26 15.79 -0.64
C PRO A 61 9.73 15.81 -0.18
N LEU A 62 10.22 14.73 0.44
CA LEU A 62 11.63 14.60 0.80
C LEU A 62 12.54 14.59 -0.43
N ASP A 63 12.22 13.83 -1.48
CA ASP A 63 13.01 13.81 -2.72
C ASP A 63 12.97 15.18 -3.43
N ALA A 64 11.80 15.82 -3.49
CA ALA A 64 11.68 17.17 -4.05
C ALA A 64 12.53 18.20 -3.28
N ALA A 65 12.55 18.12 -1.95
CA ALA A 65 13.36 18.99 -1.11
C ALA A 65 14.86 18.69 -1.25
N ASN A 66 15.25 17.41 -1.31
CA ASN A 66 16.65 16.99 -1.48
C ASN A 66 17.24 17.47 -2.83
N ARG A 67 16.45 17.42 -3.92
CA ARG A 67 16.88 17.96 -5.23
C ARG A 67 17.04 19.47 -5.23
N LYS A 68 16.12 20.20 -4.58
CA LYS A 68 16.22 21.66 -4.44
C LYS A 68 17.43 22.10 -3.63
N ALA A 69 17.91 21.24 -2.73
CA ALA A 69 19.08 21.54 -1.91
C ALA A 69 20.41 21.50 -2.71
N CYS A 70 20.41 20.99 -3.94
CA CYS A 70 21.52 21.04 -4.88
C CYS A 70 21.04 21.65 -6.22
N SER A 71 20.62 22.93 -6.19
CA SER A 71 20.28 23.66 -7.43
C SER A 71 21.54 23.97 -8.25
N PRO A 72 21.43 24.15 -9.58
CA PRO A 72 22.57 24.46 -10.44
C PRO A 72 23.31 25.76 -10.07
N ASP A 73 22.68 26.63 -9.27
CA ASP A 73 23.28 27.88 -8.78
C ASP A 73 24.19 27.68 -7.55
N VAL A 74 24.25 26.45 -7.01
CA VAL A 74 25.04 26.13 -5.81
C VAL A 74 26.33 25.40 -6.20
N PRO A 75 27.50 25.80 -5.66
CA PRO A 75 28.76 25.12 -5.94
C PRO A 75 28.73 23.63 -5.54
N VAL A 76 29.26 22.78 -6.41
CA VAL A 76 29.24 21.30 -6.31
C VAL A 76 29.83 20.79 -4.99
N SER A 77 30.75 21.53 -4.37
CA SER A 77 31.35 21.22 -3.06
C SER A 77 30.31 21.16 -1.93
N TYR A 78 29.21 21.91 -2.04
CA TYR A 78 28.12 21.93 -1.06
C TYR A 78 27.06 20.84 -1.30
N CYS A 79 27.14 20.11 -2.42
CA CYS A 79 26.22 19.01 -2.74
C CYS A 79 26.71 17.63 -2.25
N THR A 80 27.87 17.58 -1.59
CA THR A 80 28.52 16.34 -1.13
C THR A 80 27.77 15.62 0.00
N LEU A 81 26.84 16.31 0.68
CA LEU A 81 26.13 15.81 1.86
C LEU A 81 24.60 15.75 1.64
N THR A 82 24.18 15.32 0.45
CA THR A 82 22.78 15.04 0.12
C THR A 82 22.35 13.67 0.60
N ILE A 83 21.06 13.49 0.87
CA ILE A 83 20.51 12.19 1.27
C ILE A 83 20.52 11.27 0.04
N PRO A 84 20.97 10.01 0.14
CA PRO A 84 20.93 9.06 -0.99
C PRO A 84 19.48 8.61 -1.25
N THR A 85 18.69 9.45 -1.92
CA THR A 85 17.25 9.23 -2.11
C THR A 85 16.95 7.98 -2.93
N LEU A 86 17.79 7.62 -3.92
CA LEU A 86 17.64 6.37 -4.67
C LEU A 86 17.67 5.13 -3.75
N GLN A 87 18.61 5.11 -2.80
CA GLN A 87 18.76 3.99 -1.86
C GLN A 87 17.57 3.94 -0.89
N LEU A 88 17.08 5.09 -0.41
CA LEU A 88 15.90 5.15 0.44
C LEU A 88 14.63 4.67 -0.27
N TRP A 89 14.40 5.11 -1.51
CA TRP A 89 13.29 4.64 -2.33
C TRP A 89 13.35 3.13 -2.53
N LEU A 90 14.53 2.62 -2.90
CA LEU A 90 14.72 1.18 -3.09
C LEU A 90 14.49 0.41 -1.79
N ALA A 91 15.01 0.89 -0.66
CA ALA A 91 14.84 0.27 0.65
C ALA A 91 13.36 0.21 1.06
N CYS A 92 12.61 1.31 0.93
CA CYS A 92 11.19 1.34 1.26
C CYS A 92 10.36 0.44 0.34
N PHE A 93 10.63 0.43 -0.96
CA PHE A 93 9.90 -0.44 -1.88
C PHE A 93 10.23 -1.92 -1.72
N ILE A 94 11.49 -2.27 -1.44
CA ILE A 94 11.87 -3.65 -1.10
C ILE A 94 11.20 -4.06 0.22
N ALA A 95 11.20 -3.19 1.24
CA ALA A 95 10.52 -3.46 2.50
C ALA A 95 9.02 -3.71 2.31
N ASN A 96 8.35 -2.92 1.45
CA ASN A 96 6.96 -3.17 1.07
C ASN A 96 6.76 -4.51 0.36
N ALA A 97 7.62 -4.84 -0.60
CA ALA A 97 7.54 -6.12 -1.30
C ALA A 97 7.71 -7.31 -0.33
N VAL A 98 8.67 -7.23 0.59
CA VAL A 98 8.88 -8.25 1.63
C VAL A 98 7.67 -8.32 2.58
N LEU A 99 7.12 -7.17 2.99
CA LEU A 99 5.94 -7.16 3.84
C LEU A 99 4.74 -7.82 3.15
N THR A 100 4.47 -7.48 1.89
CA THR A 100 3.31 -7.96 1.13
C THR A 100 3.42 -9.42 0.71
N PHE A 101 4.58 -9.85 0.22
CA PHE A 101 4.73 -11.21 -0.32
C PHE A 101 5.27 -12.21 0.69
N VAL A 102 5.81 -11.75 1.83
CA VAL A 102 6.42 -12.64 2.84
C VAL A 102 5.79 -12.47 4.22
N ALA A 103 5.84 -11.28 4.80
CA ALA A 103 5.43 -11.11 6.20
C ALA A 103 3.91 -11.29 6.41
N ILE A 104 3.09 -10.73 5.53
CA ILE A 104 1.61 -10.82 5.62
C ILE A 104 1.11 -12.24 5.35
N PRO A 105 1.51 -12.93 4.25
CA PRO A 105 1.06 -14.30 4.01
C PRO A 105 1.55 -15.26 5.09
N PHE A 106 2.79 -15.09 5.58
CA PHE A 106 3.30 -15.84 6.72
C PHE A 106 2.44 -15.63 7.98
N ALA A 107 2.10 -14.37 8.30
CA ALA A 107 1.20 -14.07 9.43
C ALA A 107 -0.16 -14.75 9.23
N MET A 108 -0.73 -14.71 8.04
CA MET A 108 -2.01 -15.32 7.73
C MET A 108 -1.97 -16.84 7.97
N PHE A 109 -0.99 -17.56 7.40
CA PHE A 109 -0.87 -19.00 7.58
C PHE A 109 -0.54 -19.41 9.02
N TYR A 110 0.24 -18.60 9.74
CA TYR A 110 0.57 -18.87 11.14
C TYR A 110 -0.67 -18.81 12.05
N TYR A 111 -1.60 -17.90 11.79
CA TYR A 111 -2.83 -17.73 12.58
C TYR A 111 -4.02 -18.56 12.07
N GLU A 112 -3.99 -19.01 10.83
CA GLU A 112 -4.94 -20.00 10.31
C GLU A 112 -4.62 -21.42 10.80
N ALA A 113 -3.38 -21.68 11.21
CA ALA A 113 -2.98 -22.95 11.80
C ALA A 113 -3.79 -23.27 13.07
N ASP A 114 -4.15 -24.54 13.21
CA ASP A 114 -5.07 -25.03 14.24
C ASP A 114 -4.63 -24.63 15.66
N SER A 115 -5.60 -24.22 16.49
CA SER A 115 -5.31 -23.73 17.85
C SER A 115 -4.76 -24.82 18.78
N ASP A 116 -4.88 -26.08 18.37
CA ASP A 116 -4.44 -27.24 19.13
C ASP A 116 -3.00 -27.66 18.82
N TRP A 117 -2.37 -27.09 17.80
CA TRP A 117 -0.99 -27.42 17.43
C TRP A 117 0.04 -26.75 18.33
N THR A 118 1.15 -27.44 18.58
CA THR A 118 2.30 -26.84 19.29
C THR A 118 2.90 -25.69 18.49
N THR A 119 3.50 -24.70 19.17
CA THR A 119 4.09 -23.52 18.52
C THR A 119 5.06 -23.92 17.40
N GLY A 120 5.93 -24.90 17.62
CA GLY A 120 6.89 -25.37 16.60
C GLY A 120 6.24 -25.97 15.35
N GLN A 121 5.15 -26.73 15.52
CA GLN A 121 4.39 -27.28 14.39
C GLN A 121 3.73 -26.17 13.57
N ARG A 122 3.19 -25.12 14.22
CA ARG A 122 2.61 -23.95 13.52
C ARG A 122 3.65 -23.21 12.70
N TRP A 123 4.84 -22.99 13.25
CA TRP A 123 5.95 -22.35 12.52
C TRP A 123 6.36 -23.16 11.28
N MET A 124 6.53 -24.47 11.43
CA MET A 124 6.91 -25.34 10.30
C MET A 124 5.83 -25.33 9.21
N HIS A 125 4.56 -25.44 9.61
CA HIS A 125 3.45 -25.43 8.66
C HIS A 125 3.32 -24.09 7.93
N ALA A 126 3.43 -22.98 8.66
CA ALA A 126 3.41 -21.63 8.10
C ALA A 126 4.57 -21.42 7.12
N LEU A 127 5.79 -21.84 7.47
CA LEU A 127 6.96 -21.74 6.59
C LEU A 127 6.84 -22.59 5.32
N LEU A 128 6.23 -23.78 5.41
CA LEU A 128 6.02 -24.64 4.25
C LEU A 128 5.04 -24.00 3.25
N TRP A 129 3.92 -23.49 3.75
CA TRP A 129 2.93 -22.80 2.91
C TRP A 129 3.45 -21.48 2.37
N GLU A 130 4.18 -20.74 3.20
CA GLU A 130 4.88 -19.52 2.79
C GLU A 130 5.84 -19.80 1.63
N ALA A 131 6.70 -20.81 1.75
CA ALA A 131 7.60 -21.22 0.68
C ALA A 131 6.84 -21.59 -0.60
N ALA A 132 5.71 -22.30 -0.49
CA ALA A 132 4.87 -22.63 -1.64
C ALA A 132 4.31 -21.36 -2.33
N THR A 133 3.86 -20.37 -1.56
CA THR A 133 3.37 -19.10 -2.14
C THR A 133 4.49 -18.29 -2.78
N VAL A 134 5.65 -18.16 -2.14
CA VAL A 134 6.83 -17.46 -2.67
C VAL A 134 7.30 -18.11 -3.98
N VAL A 135 7.34 -19.44 -4.05
CA VAL A 135 7.69 -20.16 -5.29
C VAL A 135 6.66 -19.88 -6.38
N THR A 136 5.37 -19.90 -6.05
CA THR A 136 4.29 -19.66 -7.02
C THR A 136 4.35 -18.24 -7.58
N PHE A 137 4.38 -17.22 -6.72
CA PHE A 137 4.49 -15.82 -7.13
C PHE A 137 5.83 -15.52 -7.81
N GLY A 138 6.92 -16.11 -7.31
CA GLY A 138 8.25 -15.98 -7.89
C GLY A 138 8.32 -16.56 -9.31
N MET A 139 7.69 -17.70 -9.57
CA MET A 139 7.59 -18.26 -10.93
C MET A 139 6.77 -17.35 -11.85
N ILE A 140 5.62 -16.86 -11.40
CA ILE A 140 4.78 -15.96 -12.20
C ILE A 140 5.56 -14.69 -12.55
N LEU A 141 6.15 -14.02 -11.56
CA LEU A 141 6.95 -12.81 -11.76
C LEU A 141 8.21 -13.07 -12.60
N GLY A 142 8.85 -14.23 -12.43
CA GLY A 142 10.03 -14.64 -13.20
C GLY A 142 9.71 -14.85 -14.69
N ILE A 143 8.59 -15.52 -15.00
CA ILE A 143 8.12 -15.69 -16.38
C ILE A 143 7.76 -14.33 -16.98
N CYS A 144 7.04 -13.48 -16.24
CA CYS A 144 6.71 -12.13 -16.71
C CYS A 144 7.98 -11.28 -16.96
N TYR A 145 9.00 -11.40 -16.10
CA TYR A 145 10.29 -10.72 -16.28
C TYR A 145 11.05 -11.23 -17.51
N ALA A 146 11.01 -12.54 -17.77
CA ALA A 146 11.67 -13.11 -18.94
C ALA A 146 11.05 -12.62 -20.26
N LEU A 147 9.72 -12.45 -20.31
CA LEU A 147 8.98 -12.06 -21.51
C LEU A 147 8.90 -10.53 -21.70
N VAL A 148 8.67 -9.76 -20.64
CA VAL A 148 8.30 -8.33 -20.69
C VAL A 148 9.23 -7.46 -19.82
N GLY A 149 10.40 -7.95 -19.42
CA GLY A 149 11.37 -7.23 -18.58
C GLY A 149 12.18 -6.13 -19.28
N TYR A 150 11.62 -5.50 -20.32
CA TYR A 150 12.29 -4.48 -21.14
C TYR A 150 11.52 -3.16 -21.04
N VAL A 151 12.28 -2.07 -20.90
CA VAL A 151 11.76 -0.71 -21.01
C VAL A 151 12.21 -0.13 -22.34
N GLU A 152 11.24 0.43 -23.06
CA GLU A 152 11.45 1.13 -24.32
C GLU A 152 11.45 2.63 -24.04
N TYR A 153 12.52 3.32 -24.41
CA TYR A 153 12.63 4.77 -24.26
C TYR A 153 12.95 5.41 -25.61
N PRO A 154 12.20 6.44 -26.02
CA PRO A 154 12.52 7.20 -27.21
C PRO A 154 13.73 8.07 -26.93
N VAL A 155 14.80 7.89 -27.69
CA VAL A 155 15.98 8.75 -27.66
C VAL A 155 16.13 9.49 -28.97
N ALA A 156 16.60 10.74 -28.89
CA ALA A 156 17.09 11.47 -30.05
C ALA A 156 18.60 11.25 -30.16
N PRO A 157 19.10 10.43 -31.09
CA PRO A 157 20.53 10.21 -31.23
C PRO A 157 21.18 11.45 -31.82
N LEU A 158 22.02 12.12 -31.03
CA LEU A 158 22.82 13.24 -31.51
C LEU A 158 24.08 12.70 -32.18
N SER A 159 24.34 13.14 -33.41
CA SER A 159 25.54 12.77 -34.14
C SER A 159 26.32 14.01 -34.55
N SER A 160 27.62 14.03 -34.24
CA SER A 160 28.56 15.05 -34.71
C SER A 160 29.70 14.37 -35.48
N GLY A 161 30.12 15.00 -36.56
CA GLY A 161 31.33 14.64 -37.28
C GLY A 161 32.60 15.13 -36.56
N PHE A 162 33.76 14.66 -37.02
CA PHE A 162 35.05 15.15 -36.55
C PHE A 162 35.65 16.11 -37.57
N SER A 163 36.26 17.20 -37.09
CA SER A 163 37.00 18.16 -37.91
C SER A 163 38.46 18.24 -37.45
N PRO A 164 39.44 18.29 -38.37
CA PRO A 164 40.84 18.45 -37.99
C PRO A 164 41.07 19.80 -37.30
N MET A 165 41.93 19.79 -36.28
CA MET A 165 42.23 20.96 -35.43
C MET A 165 42.82 22.16 -36.23
N ALA A 166 43.40 21.89 -37.41
CA ALA A 166 43.87 22.93 -38.33
C ALA A 166 42.72 23.80 -38.90
N ALA A 167 41.51 23.25 -39.06
CA ALA A 167 40.34 24.00 -39.52
C ALA A 167 39.84 24.99 -38.45
N LEU A 168 40.04 24.68 -37.16
CA LEU A 168 39.71 25.58 -36.05
C LEU A 168 40.54 26.87 -36.05
N HIS A 169 41.79 26.81 -36.52
CA HIS A 169 42.70 27.96 -36.53
C HIS A 169 42.29 29.05 -37.52
N GLY A 170 41.51 28.68 -38.56
CA GLY A 170 41.01 29.60 -39.58
C GLY A 170 39.60 30.13 -39.36
N ASN A 171 38.81 29.52 -38.46
CA ASN A 171 37.42 29.93 -38.22
C ASN A 171 36.96 29.54 -36.79
N SER A 172 36.88 30.53 -35.89
CA SER A 172 36.49 30.36 -34.49
C SER A 172 35.01 29.99 -34.29
N THR A 173 34.15 30.19 -35.29
CA THR A 173 32.72 29.80 -35.24
C THR A 173 32.49 28.28 -35.31
N LEU A 174 33.56 27.50 -35.53
CA LEU A 174 33.55 26.04 -35.49
C LEU A 174 33.47 25.45 -34.09
N VAL A 175 33.70 26.25 -33.04
CA VAL A 175 33.53 25.82 -31.65
C VAL A 175 32.05 25.75 -31.27
N ASP A 176 31.23 26.61 -31.87
CA ASP A 176 29.80 26.74 -31.54
C ASP A 176 28.87 26.01 -32.53
N THR A 177 29.42 25.37 -33.57
CA THR A 177 28.65 24.72 -34.63
C THR A 177 29.04 23.27 -34.82
N CYS A 178 28.07 22.44 -35.19
CA CYS A 178 28.31 21.01 -35.32
C CYS A 178 28.70 20.59 -36.73
N ALA A 179 29.68 19.70 -36.79
CA ALA A 179 30.12 19.07 -38.01
C ALA A 179 29.14 17.97 -38.44
N ARG A 180 28.83 17.89 -39.74
CA ARG A 180 28.00 16.82 -40.33
C ARG A 180 28.81 15.54 -40.54
N PRO A 181 28.32 14.33 -40.17
CA PRO A 181 28.99 13.07 -40.47
C PRO A 181 28.94 12.78 -41.98
N GLY A 182 30.11 12.67 -42.62
CA GLY A 182 30.26 12.19 -44.00
C GLY A 182 29.80 13.17 -45.08
N THR A 183 30.74 13.90 -45.68
CA THR A 183 30.94 14.16 -47.13
C THR A 183 31.78 15.42 -47.33
N GLY A 184 33.02 15.23 -47.79
CA GLY A 184 33.78 16.30 -48.46
C GLY A 184 35.17 16.59 -47.88
N PRO A 185 36.11 17.03 -48.74
CA PRO A 185 37.51 17.25 -48.40
C PRO A 185 37.67 18.40 -47.41
N ALA A 186 38.79 18.37 -46.68
CA ALA A 186 39.36 19.23 -45.64
C ALA A 186 38.98 20.72 -45.48
N ASN A 187 38.10 21.34 -46.27
CA ASN A 187 37.83 22.79 -46.27
C ASN A 187 36.36 23.23 -46.32
N THR A 188 35.37 22.34 -46.32
CA THR A 188 33.94 22.74 -46.29
C THR A 188 33.22 22.19 -45.09
N VAL A 189 33.03 23.04 -44.06
CA VAL A 189 32.19 22.73 -42.91
C VAL A 189 30.74 23.00 -43.28
N TYR A 190 29.94 21.95 -43.41
CA TYR A 190 28.49 22.07 -43.48
C TYR A 190 27.92 22.10 -42.06
N ALA A 191 27.32 23.23 -41.67
CA ALA A 191 26.56 23.35 -40.42
C ALA A 191 25.36 22.38 -40.47
N GLY A 192 25.45 21.26 -39.75
CA GLY A 192 24.37 20.29 -39.62
C GLY A 192 23.58 20.51 -38.34
N ARG A 193 22.26 20.29 -38.37
CA ARG A 193 21.40 20.33 -37.15
C ARG A 193 21.30 18.97 -36.42
N LEU A 194 22.07 17.95 -36.84
CA LEU A 194 22.01 16.57 -36.30
C LEU A 194 22.62 16.41 -34.90
N CYS A 195 23.19 17.47 -34.36
CA CYS A 195 23.75 17.57 -33.02
C CYS A 195 22.95 18.50 -32.09
N ASP A 196 21.95 19.20 -32.64
CA ASP A 196 21.16 20.18 -31.92
C ASP A 196 19.94 19.46 -31.36
N ALA A 197 19.91 19.30 -30.04
CA ALA A 197 18.82 18.62 -29.35
C ALA A 197 17.50 19.43 -29.37
N ILE A 198 17.55 20.73 -29.68
CA ILE A 198 16.42 21.65 -29.56
C ILE A 198 15.81 21.98 -30.92
N ASN A 199 16.63 22.29 -31.93
CA ASN A 199 16.14 22.68 -33.28
C ASN A 199 16.52 21.69 -34.40
N GLY A 200 17.09 20.55 -34.04
CA GLY A 200 17.40 19.48 -34.98
C GLY A 200 16.15 18.74 -35.44
N ASP A 201 16.07 18.47 -36.75
CA ASP A 201 15.07 17.55 -37.31
C ASP A 201 15.58 16.11 -37.11
N LEU A 202 15.42 15.61 -35.87
CA LEU A 202 15.87 14.28 -35.45
C LEU A 202 14.70 13.30 -35.46
N THR A 203 14.91 12.14 -36.10
CA THR A 203 13.97 11.03 -35.98
C THR A 203 14.22 10.29 -34.67
N PRO A 204 13.21 10.19 -33.78
CA PRO A 204 13.36 9.48 -32.52
C PRO A 204 13.61 8.00 -32.78
N GLN A 205 14.63 7.44 -32.13
CA GLN A 205 14.91 6.01 -32.13
C GLN A 205 14.46 5.38 -30.82
N ILE A 206 13.93 4.16 -30.88
CA ILE A 206 13.50 3.43 -29.69
C ILE A 206 14.67 2.58 -29.21
N TRP A 207 15.15 2.84 -28.00
CA TRP A 207 16.13 2.00 -27.33
C TRP A 207 15.45 1.08 -26.33
N LYS A 208 15.85 -0.20 -26.34
CA LYS A 208 15.35 -1.22 -25.40
C LYS A 208 16.42 -1.50 -24.35
N LEU A 209 16.12 -1.20 -23.09
CA LEU A 209 16.99 -1.52 -21.97
C LEU A 209 16.33 -2.57 -21.07
N ARG A 210 17.09 -3.57 -20.66
CA ARG A 210 16.61 -4.57 -19.70
C ARG A 210 16.59 -3.98 -18.29
N CYS A 211 15.46 -4.05 -17.61
CA CYS A 211 15.35 -3.57 -16.24
C CYS A 211 16.05 -4.51 -15.25
N SER A 212 16.54 -3.95 -14.14
CA SER A 212 16.99 -4.77 -13.02
C SER A 212 15.78 -5.46 -12.39
N PHE A 213 15.99 -6.71 -11.96
CA PHE A 213 14.92 -7.56 -11.40
C PHE A 213 14.17 -6.92 -10.21
N PRO A 214 14.84 -6.25 -9.23
CA PRO A 214 14.13 -5.61 -8.12
C PRO A 214 13.20 -4.48 -8.59
N VAL A 215 13.65 -3.66 -9.54
CA VAL A 215 12.84 -2.55 -10.08
C VAL A 215 11.63 -3.09 -10.83
N TYR A 216 11.78 -4.22 -11.53
CA TYR A 216 10.66 -4.88 -12.21
C TYR A 216 9.59 -5.36 -11.22
N ILE A 217 9.97 -6.03 -10.13
CA ILE A 217 9.02 -6.46 -9.09
C ILE A 217 8.28 -5.26 -8.50
N ILE A 218 8.99 -4.17 -8.22
CA ILE A 218 8.39 -2.94 -7.67
C ILE A 218 7.37 -2.35 -8.64
N ALA A 219 7.72 -2.25 -9.94
CA ALA A 219 6.82 -1.69 -10.94
C ALA A 219 5.55 -2.55 -11.13
N MET A 220 5.70 -3.87 -11.20
CA MET A 220 4.57 -4.79 -11.36
C MET A 220 3.67 -4.79 -10.12
N SER A 221 4.26 -4.85 -8.91
CA SER A 221 3.52 -4.83 -7.65
C SER A 221 2.78 -3.51 -7.44
N ALA A 222 3.39 -2.37 -7.77
CA ALA A 222 2.73 -1.07 -7.73
C ALA A 222 1.56 -0.98 -8.71
N THR A 223 1.72 -1.51 -9.93
CA THR A 223 0.66 -1.51 -10.95
C THR A 223 -0.54 -2.36 -10.50
N ALA A 224 -0.29 -3.57 -9.99
CA ALA A 224 -1.33 -4.42 -9.43
C ALA A 224 -1.97 -3.80 -8.18
N GLY A 225 -1.16 -3.20 -7.31
CA GLY A 225 -1.60 -2.51 -6.10
C GLY A 225 -2.52 -1.33 -6.41
N TRP A 226 -2.24 -0.55 -7.45
CA TRP A 226 -3.09 0.55 -7.88
C TRP A 226 -4.47 0.08 -8.38
N LEU A 227 -4.52 -1.05 -9.11
CA LEU A 227 -5.79 -1.65 -9.53
C LEU A 227 -6.63 -2.12 -8.34
N LEU A 228 -6.02 -2.82 -7.37
CA LEU A 228 -6.72 -3.25 -6.15
C LEU A 228 -7.16 -2.05 -5.30
N PHE A 229 -6.30 -1.02 -5.20
CA PHE A 229 -6.60 0.20 -4.48
C PHE A 229 -7.83 0.91 -5.06
N MET A 230 -7.95 1.03 -6.38
CA MET A 230 -9.13 1.64 -7.01
C MET A 230 -10.44 0.95 -6.61
N VAL A 231 -10.44 -0.38 -6.52
CA VAL A 231 -11.64 -1.15 -6.14
C VAL A 231 -11.93 -1.02 -4.64
N PHE A 232 -10.95 -1.33 -3.78
CA PHE A 232 -11.18 -1.40 -2.33
C PHE A 232 -11.24 -0.03 -1.67
N ALA A 233 -10.34 0.89 -2.04
CA ALA A 233 -10.37 2.24 -1.50
C ALA A 233 -11.62 2.99 -1.99
N GLY A 234 -12.04 2.78 -3.24
CA GLY A 234 -13.28 3.35 -3.77
C GLY A 234 -14.51 2.95 -2.94
N VAL A 235 -14.67 1.65 -2.66
CA VAL A 235 -15.80 1.17 -1.82
C VAL A 235 -15.70 1.71 -0.40
N GLY A 236 -14.52 1.69 0.21
CA GLY A 236 -14.33 2.17 1.59
C GLY A 236 -14.58 3.67 1.76
N PHE A 237 -14.10 4.50 0.83
CA PHE A 237 -14.24 5.96 0.91
C PHE A 237 -15.66 6.42 0.67
N VAL A 238 -16.45 5.66 -0.09
CA VAL A 238 -17.86 5.96 -0.37
C VAL A 238 -18.79 5.40 0.74
N ALA A 239 -18.41 4.32 1.41
CA ALA A 239 -19.22 3.73 2.48
C ALA A 239 -19.44 4.69 3.66
N LEU A 240 -18.37 5.31 4.18
CA LEU A 240 -18.46 6.18 5.35
C LEU A 240 -19.41 7.38 5.17
N PRO A 241 -19.35 8.19 4.10
CA PRO A 241 -20.31 9.28 3.92
C PRO A 241 -21.73 8.77 3.68
N LEU A 242 -21.91 7.64 2.98
CA LEU A 242 -23.24 7.06 2.79
C LEU A 242 -23.84 6.58 4.12
N ASP A 243 -23.04 5.99 4.99
CA ASP A 243 -23.48 5.55 6.31
C ASP A 243 -23.84 6.75 7.19
N LEU A 244 -23.02 7.81 7.20
CA LEU A 244 -23.34 9.05 7.92
C LEU A 244 -24.62 9.72 7.41
N ILE A 245 -24.86 9.72 6.09
CA ILE A 245 -26.10 10.26 5.50
C ILE A 245 -27.30 9.38 5.90
N ARG A 246 -27.17 8.06 5.85
CA ARG A 246 -28.22 7.12 6.27
C ARG A 246 -28.54 7.27 7.75
N ASP A 247 -27.53 7.41 8.60
CA ASP A 247 -27.71 7.66 10.03
C ASP A 247 -28.40 9.00 10.28
N PHE A 248 -28.04 10.05 9.52
CA PHE A 248 -28.70 11.34 9.61
C PHE A 248 -30.17 11.30 9.19
N ILE A 249 -30.51 10.56 8.13
CA ILE A 249 -31.90 10.39 7.65
C ILE A 249 -32.70 9.51 8.61
N GLY A 250 -32.08 8.43 9.10
CA GLY A 250 -32.66 7.44 10.00
C GLY A 250 -32.73 7.86 11.47
N ARG A 251 -32.21 9.06 11.82
CA ARG A 251 -32.21 9.54 13.20
C ARG A 251 -33.63 9.60 13.78
N PRO A 252 -33.85 9.12 15.00
CA PRO A 252 -35.16 9.18 15.64
C PRO A 252 -35.54 10.64 15.93
N LYS A 253 -36.70 11.07 15.43
CA LYS A 253 -37.20 12.46 15.59
C LYS A 253 -38.00 12.70 16.87
N ALA A 254 -38.38 11.64 17.59
CA ALA A 254 -39.22 11.72 18.78
C ALA A 254 -38.56 10.93 19.92
N THR A 255 -38.32 11.60 21.05
CA THR A 255 -37.84 10.96 22.29
C THR A 255 -39.00 10.25 22.98
N ILE A 256 -38.81 8.98 23.35
CA ILE A 256 -39.82 8.22 24.10
C ILE A 256 -39.76 8.53 25.59
N THR A 257 -40.86 8.31 26.28
CA THR A 257 -40.91 8.41 27.74
C THR A 257 -40.22 7.20 28.40
N HIS A 258 -39.73 7.36 29.63
CA HIS A 258 -39.05 6.28 30.37
C HIS A 258 -39.95 5.04 30.57
N SER A 259 -41.26 5.23 30.74
CA SER A 259 -42.23 4.14 30.88
C SER A 259 -42.39 3.34 29.58
N GLU A 260 -42.41 4.02 28.43
CA GLU A 260 -42.44 3.38 27.11
C GLU A 260 -41.13 2.66 26.79
N TYR A 261 -39.99 3.21 27.20
CA TYR A 261 -38.68 2.55 27.07
C TYR A 261 -38.67 1.21 27.82
N ILE A 262 -39.06 1.18 29.09
CA ILE A 262 -39.11 -0.06 29.89
C ILE A 262 -40.03 -1.09 29.23
N LYS A 263 -41.19 -0.66 28.71
CA LYS A 263 -42.14 -1.55 28.04
C LYS A 263 -41.53 -2.17 26.77
N ARG A 264 -40.85 -1.38 25.94
CA ARG A 264 -40.18 -1.85 24.72
C ARG A 264 -38.96 -2.71 25.01
N ALA A 265 -38.13 -2.33 25.99
CA ALA A 265 -36.99 -3.11 26.46
C ALA A 265 -37.43 -4.49 26.99
N LYS A 266 -38.53 -4.53 27.75
CA LYS A 266 -39.13 -5.80 28.20
C LYS A 266 -39.61 -6.65 27.02
N GLY A 267 -40.20 -6.02 25.99
CA GLY A 267 -40.58 -6.68 24.73
C GLY A 267 -39.39 -7.28 23.98
N LEU A 268 -38.28 -6.55 23.86
CA LEU A 268 -37.02 -7.06 23.30
C LEU A 268 -36.49 -8.24 24.13
N GLY A 269 -36.48 -8.11 25.46
CA GLY A 269 -36.05 -9.19 26.36
C GLY A 269 -36.89 -10.45 26.20
N THR A 270 -38.20 -10.32 25.96
CA THR A 270 -39.06 -11.48 25.66
C THR A 270 -38.75 -12.10 24.30
N ARG A 271 -38.46 -11.29 23.26
CA ARG A 271 -38.04 -11.80 21.94
C ARG A 271 -36.68 -12.50 21.99
N ALA A 272 -35.72 -11.97 22.74
CA ALA A 272 -34.41 -12.59 22.93
C ALA A 272 -34.54 -13.94 23.65
N LYS A 273 -35.41 -14.02 24.67
CA LYS A 273 -35.73 -15.29 25.34
C LYS A 273 -36.45 -16.27 24.41
N ALA A 274 -37.36 -15.80 23.56
CA ALA A 274 -38.04 -16.62 22.57
C ALA A 274 -37.04 -17.19 21.54
N ILE A 275 -36.13 -16.39 21.00
CA ILE A 275 -35.08 -16.88 20.09
C ILE A 275 -34.16 -17.89 20.78
N LYS A 276 -33.80 -17.64 22.04
CA LYS A 276 -33.02 -18.60 22.84
C LYS A 276 -33.78 -19.90 23.13
N ALA A 277 -35.12 -19.87 23.15
CA ALA A 277 -35.95 -21.06 23.35
C ALA A 277 -36.25 -21.80 22.04
N ASP A 278 -36.49 -21.06 20.95
CA ASP A 278 -36.71 -21.57 19.59
C ASP A 278 -35.44 -22.16 18.96
N VAL A 279 -34.27 -21.80 19.49
CA VAL A 279 -32.98 -22.43 19.19
C VAL A 279 -32.58 -23.30 20.39
N PRO A 280 -32.99 -24.58 20.42
CA PRO A 280 -32.59 -25.50 21.49
C PRO A 280 -31.06 -25.56 21.61
N SER A 281 -30.56 -25.69 22.84
CA SER A 281 -29.13 -25.96 23.11
C SER A 281 -28.57 -27.08 22.24
N ASP A 282 -29.41 -28.08 21.98
CA ASP A 282 -29.09 -29.27 21.20
C ASP A 282 -28.86 -28.94 19.72
N VAL A 283 -29.53 -27.92 19.18
CA VAL A 283 -29.30 -27.45 17.80
C VAL A 283 -27.96 -26.73 17.70
N VAL A 284 -27.60 -25.93 18.71
CA VAL A 284 -26.29 -25.26 18.75
C VAL A 284 -25.18 -26.30 18.91
N ASP A 285 -25.37 -27.31 19.75
CA ASP A 285 -24.37 -28.34 19.98
C ASP A 285 -24.28 -29.35 18.83
N THR A 286 -25.38 -29.62 18.12
CA THR A 286 -25.35 -30.40 16.86
C THR A 286 -24.67 -29.61 15.75
N LEU A 287 -24.93 -28.30 15.60
CA LEU A 287 -24.22 -27.44 14.65
C LEU A 287 -22.72 -27.37 14.97
N LYS A 288 -22.32 -27.32 16.26
CA LYS A 288 -20.91 -27.40 16.68
C LYS A 288 -20.29 -28.76 16.42
N LYS A 289 -21.05 -29.85 16.55
CA LYS A 289 -20.58 -31.22 16.26
C LYS A 289 -20.45 -31.45 14.76
N GLU A 290 -21.41 -30.97 13.96
CA GLU A 290 -21.34 -31.00 12.49
C GLU A 290 -20.15 -30.18 11.97
N GLU A 291 -19.88 -29.00 12.54
CA GLU A 291 -18.71 -28.20 12.19
C GLU A 291 -17.39 -28.95 12.45
N ARG A 292 -17.31 -29.72 13.54
CA ARG A 292 -16.13 -30.53 13.87
C ARG A 292 -16.00 -31.83 13.06
N ALA A 293 -17.12 -32.42 12.62
CA ALA A 293 -17.12 -33.75 11.99
C ALA A 293 -17.10 -33.71 10.45
N GLU A 294 -17.91 -32.85 9.83
CA GLU A 294 -18.13 -32.83 8.38
C GLU A 294 -17.85 -31.45 7.75
N GLY A 295 -17.51 -30.45 8.57
CA GLY A 295 -17.32 -29.07 8.14
C GLY A 295 -18.64 -28.35 7.82
N ARG A 296 -18.56 -27.17 7.19
CA ARG A 296 -19.71 -26.28 6.97
C ARG A 296 -20.60 -26.73 5.81
N THR A 297 -21.48 -27.70 6.05
CA THR A 297 -22.45 -28.23 5.08
C THR A 297 -23.50 -27.18 4.65
N ARG A 298 -24.13 -27.34 3.47
CA ARG A 298 -25.12 -26.39 2.94
C ARG A 298 -26.33 -26.17 3.88
N LYS A 299 -26.78 -27.22 4.57
CA LYS A 299 -27.88 -27.15 5.55
C LYS A 299 -27.47 -26.37 6.80
N TRP A 300 -26.28 -26.63 7.32
CA TRP A 300 -25.66 -25.88 8.44
C TRP A 300 -25.61 -24.38 8.15
N ARG A 301 -25.12 -23.97 6.96
CA ARG A 301 -25.05 -22.56 6.56
C ARG A 301 -26.42 -21.89 6.51
N GLY A 302 -27.46 -22.64 6.11
CA GLY A 302 -28.83 -22.14 6.07
C GLY A 302 -29.41 -21.91 7.47
N ALA A 303 -29.21 -22.86 8.39
CA ALA A 303 -29.65 -22.74 9.77
C ALA A 303 -28.90 -21.62 10.51
N PHE A 304 -27.57 -21.59 10.38
CA PHE A 304 -26.71 -20.57 10.99
C PHE A 304 -27.06 -19.16 10.51
N ARG A 305 -27.27 -18.95 9.21
CA ARG A 305 -27.68 -17.64 8.67
C ARG A 305 -29.00 -17.15 9.24
N ARG A 306 -29.98 -18.04 9.45
CA ARG A 306 -31.28 -17.65 10.04
C ARG A 306 -31.10 -17.14 11.46
N ILE A 307 -30.32 -17.87 12.27
CA ILE A 307 -30.02 -17.48 13.66
C ILE A 307 -29.26 -16.16 13.68
N GLN A 308 -28.24 -16.02 12.83
CA GLN A 308 -27.45 -14.80 12.73
C GLN A 308 -28.29 -13.60 12.29
N GLN A 309 -29.21 -13.78 11.35
CA GLN A 309 -30.12 -12.73 10.90
C GLN A 309 -31.08 -12.29 12.02
N GLN A 310 -31.65 -13.25 12.76
CA GLN A 310 -32.49 -12.93 13.92
C GLN A 310 -31.73 -12.20 15.03
N LEU A 311 -30.47 -12.54 15.25
CA LEU A 311 -29.59 -11.83 16.20
C LEU A 311 -29.29 -10.40 15.72
N LEU A 312 -28.93 -10.23 14.44
CA LEU A 312 -28.65 -8.93 13.84
C LEU A 312 -29.87 -8.00 13.93
N ASP A 313 -31.06 -8.51 13.64
CA ASP A 313 -32.31 -7.74 13.76
C ASP A 313 -32.54 -7.31 15.22
N LEU A 314 -32.22 -8.18 16.18
CA LEU A 314 -32.41 -7.90 17.61
C LEU A 314 -31.39 -6.88 18.13
N GLU A 315 -30.16 -6.94 17.65
CA GLU A 315 -29.11 -5.96 17.94
C GLU A 315 -29.43 -4.59 17.32
N ALA A 316 -29.95 -4.57 16.09
CA ALA A 316 -30.42 -3.35 15.43
C ALA A 316 -31.60 -2.71 16.19
N ASP A 317 -32.58 -3.51 16.61
CA ASP A 317 -33.71 -3.06 17.43
C ASP A 317 -33.26 -2.52 18.80
N SER A 318 -32.26 -3.17 19.41
CA SER A 318 -31.63 -2.75 20.67
C SER A 318 -30.97 -1.39 20.53
N LYS A 319 -30.09 -1.24 19.53
CA LYS A 319 -29.38 0.01 19.25
C LYS A 319 -30.34 1.14 18.90
N ALA A 320 -31.41 0.85 18.14
CA ALA A 320 -32.46 1.82 17.86
C ALA A 320 -33.17 2.29 19.14
N LEU A 321 -33.41 1.39 20.11
CA LEU A 321 -34.04 1.75 21.38
C LEU A 321 -33.14 2.65 22.24
N GLU A 322 -31.84 2.37 22.29
CA GLU A 322 -30.83 3.20 22.98
C GLU A 322 -30.70 4.60 22.39
N LEU A 323 -30.78 4.73 21.05
CA LEU A 323 -30.73 6.03 20.37
C LEU A 323 -31.94 6.92 20.67
N VAL A 324 -33.11 6.33 20.94
CA VAL A 324 -34.38 7.06 21.14
C VAL A 324 -34.53 7.52 22.60
N PHE A 325 -33.91 6.82 23.56
CA PHE A 325 -33.84 7.21 24.95
C PHE A 325 -32.37 7.25 25.38
N PRO A 326 -31.67 8.39 25.21
CA PRO A 326 -30.29 8.50 25.66
C PRO A 326 -30.26 8.32 27.16
N GLN A 327 -29.66 7.21 27.62
CA GLN A 327 -29.34 7.04 29.03
C GLN A 327 -28.33 8.13 29.38
N ALA A 328 -28.76 9.15 30.12
CA ALA A 328 -27.82 10.03 30.79
C ALA A 328 -27.00 9.12 31.72
N SER A 329 -25.73 8.92 31.36
CA SER A 329 -24.77 8.17 32.16
C SER A 329 -24.77 8.72 33.58
N GLN A 330 -25.28 7.93 34.53
CA GLN A 330 -24.84 7.98 35.91
C GLN A 330 -23.65 7.04 36.07
#